data_AF-A0A1G5XY74-F1
#
_entry.id   AF-A0A1G5XY74-F1
#
_cell.length_a   1.000
_cell.length_b   1.000
_cell.length_c   1.000
_cell.angle_alpha   90.00
_cell.angle_beta   90.00
_cell.angle_gamma   90.00
#
_symmetry.space_group_name_H-M   'P 1'
#
loop_
_entity.id
_entity.type
_entity.pdbx_description
1 polymer ?
#
loop_
_entity_poly.entity_id
_entity_poly.type
_entity_poly.pdbx_seq_one_letter_code
_entity_poly.pdbx_strand_id
1 'polypeptide(L)'
;MKRGSIILALALALTFTACSRETKEAEKGVPEVYSEVAEGQAYALVDLGLSEKCLLIAKGDLDDYLGKKGAVTAQVYGVDNEGNLVDFGEVQSDGSGYLLKVETPYLYVCGGHDIDLLYPNVETGTLDVYEGARIKFGETTDTFFYTKDGVEKEVEDMTEFDNLLERYSDKAELIDFGSNK
;
A
#
# COMPACT_ATOMS: atom_id res chain seq x y z
N MET A 1 -13.84 21.01 -69.76
CA MET A 1 -14.54 20.43 -68.60
C MET A 1 -13.64 19.41 -67.94
N LYS A 2 -13.38 19.59 -66.62
CA LYS A 2 -12.94 18.61 -65.58
C LYS A 2 -11.77 17.66 -65.91
N ARG A 3 -10.55 17.94 -65.43
CA ARG A 3 -9.93 17.52 -64.14
C ARG A 3 -9.48 16.04 -64.09
N GLY A 4 -8.20 15.82 -63.79
CA GLY A 4 -7.61 14.53 -63.38
C GLY A 4 -6.10 14.50 -63.66
N SER A 5 -5.26 15.17 -62.88
CA SER A 5 -4.60 14.70 -61.64
C SER A 5 -3.13 14.33 -61.90
N ILE A 6 -2.27 15.28 -61.54
CA ILE A 6 -0.85 15.10 -61.18
C ILE A 6 -0.81 14.28 -59.87
N ILE A 7 0.17 13.40 -59.69
CA ILE A 7 1.09 13.37 -58.51
C ILE A 7 2.09 12.23 -58.65
N LEU A 8 3.35 12.65 -58.74
CA LEU A 8 4.61 11.96 -58.49
C LEU A 8 4.75 11.67 -56.98
N ALA A 9 5.08 10.45 -56.58
CA ALA A 9 5.51 10.14 -55.21
C ALA A 9 6.49 8.96 -55.27
N LEU A 10 7.80 9.20 -55.43
CA LEU A 10 8.79 9.49 -54.39
C LEU A 10 8.96 8.33 -53.39
N ALA A 11 10.04 7.57 -53.62
CA ALA A 11 10.59 6.63 -52.66
C ALA A 11 11.24 7.39 -51.50
N LEU A 12 10.93 7.00 -50.26
CA LEU A 12 11.84 7.20 -49.13
C LEU A 12 11.61 6.09 -48.11
N ALA A 13 12.57 5.16 -48.05
CA ALA A 13 12.68 4.17 -46.99
C ALA A 13 13.15 4.87 -45.71
N LEU A 14 12.32 4.84 -44.67
CA LEU A 14 12.71 5.13 -43.29
C LEU A 14 12.31 3.92 -42.45
N THR A 15 13.24 2.99 -42.30
CA THR A 15 13.15 1.94 -41.29
C THR A 15 13.33 2.59 -39.93
N PHE A 16 12.22 2.87 -39.24
CA PHE A 16 12.24 3.07 -37.80
C PHE A 16 12.49 1.70 -37.15
N THR A 17 13.74 1.27 -37.08
CA THR A 17 14.18 0.43 -35.96
C THR A 17 14.07 1.29 -34.72
N ALA A 18 12.90 1.24 -34.08
CA ALA A 18 12.77 1.64 -32.70
C ALA A 18 13.71 0.71 -31.91
N CYS A 19 14.89 1.21 -31.54
CA CYS A 19 15.60 0.70 -30.39
C CYS A 19 14.62 0.83 -29.22
N SER A 20 13.93 -0.26 -28.91
CA SER A 20 13.40 -0.47 -27.58
C SER A 20 14.60 -0.38 -26.65
N ARG A 21 14.83 0.82 -26.09
CA ARG A 21 15.52 0.92 -24.82
C ARG A 21 14.57 0.23 -23.86
N GLU A 22 14.83 -1.03 -23.58
CA GLU A 22 14.46 -1.60 -22.30
C GLU A 22 15.05 -0.65 -21.26
N THR A 23 14.23 0.26 -20.76
CA THR A 23 14.45 0.86 -19.46
C THR A 23 14.35 -0.31 -18.50
N LYS A 24 15.51 -0.91 -18.19
CA LYS A 24 15.66 -1.63 -16.94
C LYS A 24 15.20 -0.65 -15.88
N GLU A 25 14.02 -0.87 -15.31
CA GLU A 25 13.70 -0.26 -14.04
C GLU A 25 14.86 -0.65 -13.13
N ALA A 26 15.56 0.37 -12.62
CA ALA A 26 16.54 0.15 -11.60
C ALA A 26 15.80 -0.53 -10.45
N GLU A 27 16.17 -1.77 -10.16
CA GLU A 27 15.79 -2.48 -8.94
C GLU A 27 16.20 -1.55 -7.79
N LYS A 28 15.26 -0.75 -7.29
CA LYS A 28 15.51 0.22 -6.23
C LYS A 28 15.70 -0.58 -4.95
N GLY A 29 16.94 -0.93 -4.67
CA GLY A 29 17.34 -1.50 -3.38
C GLY A 29 16.92 -0.60 -2.22
N VAL A 30 16.98 -1.16 -1.00
CA VAL A 30 16.69 -0.44 0.25
C VAL A 30 17.46 0.89 0.31
N PRO A 31 16.79 2.04 0.52
CA PRO A 31 17.46 3.32 0.80
C PRO A 31 18.47 3.20 1.95
N GLU A 32 19.58 3.94 1.88
CA GLU A 32 20.68 3.84 2.86
C GLU A 32 20.22 4.02 4.32
N VAL A 33 19.27 4.95 4.55
CA VAL A 33 18.65 5.21 5.86
C VAL A 33 17.97 3.98 6.49
N TYR A 34 17.57 3.01 5.66
CA TYR A 34 16.92 1.76 6.06
C TYR A 34 17.85 0.55 5.97
N SER A 35 19.08 0.73 5.49
CA SER A 35 19.95 -0.38 5.06
C SER A 35 20.33 -1.33 6.19
N GLU A 36 20.55 -0.82 7.41
CA GLU A 36 20.85 -1.63 8.59
C GLU A 36 19.61 -2.40 9.08
N VAL A 37 18.43 -1.78 8.98
CA VAL A 37 17.18 -2.33 9.55
C VAL A 37 16.59 -3.41 8.65
N ALA A 38 16.80 -3.37 7.33
CA ALA A 38 16.22 -4.33 6.39
C ALA A 38 17.12 -5.57 6.12
N GLU A 39 18.27 -5.72 6.78
CA GLU A 39 19.27 -6.72 6.40
C GLU A 39 18.80 -8.17 6.55
N GLY A 40 18.73 -8.89 5.43
CA GLY A 40 18.30 -10.29 5.39
C GLY A 40 16.81 -10.49 5.67
N GLN A 41 16.00 -9.43 5.61
CA GLN A 41 14.57 -9.48 5.89
C GLN A 41 13.74 -9.19 4.64
N ALA A 42 12.55 -9.81 4.55
CA ALA A 42 11.57 -9.50 3.52
C ALA A 42 10.94 -8.13 3.81
N TYR A 43 10.97 -7.24 2.83
CA TYR A 43 10.51 -5.87 3.01
C TYR A 43 9.73 -5.33 1.80
N ALA A 44 8.99 -4.25 2.05
CA ALA A 44 8.35 -3.44 1.03
C ALA A 44 8.61 -1.95 1.29
N LEU A 45 8.68 -1.16 0.22
CA LEU A 45 8.72 0.30 0.29
C LEU A 45 7.37 0.86 -0.15
N VAL A 46 6.62 1.40 0.80
CA VAL A 46 5.23 1.82 0.61
C VAL A 46 5.12 3.34 0.72
N ASP A 47 4.37 3.94 -0.19
CA ASP A 47 4.04 5.37 -0.10
C ASP A 47 2.89 5.56 0.88
N LEU A 48 3.21 6.13 2.04
CA LEU A 48 2.24 6.47 3.09
C LEU A 48 2.13 7.99 3.31
N GLY A 49 2.46 8.78 2.28
CA GLY A 49 2.31 10.24 2.30
C GLY A 49 3.39 11.02 3.06
N LEU A 50 4.48 10.36 3.49
CA LEU A 50 5.69 11.04 3.96
C LEU A 50 6.54 11.55 2.79
N SER A 51 7.57 12.33 3.10
CA SER A 51 8.55 12.82 2.11
C SER A 51 9.29 11.67 1.40
N GLU A 52 9.52 10.57 2.11
CA GLU A 52 10.13 9.33 1.62
C GLU A 52 9.18 8.15 1.84
N LYS A 53 9.33 7.09 1.04
CA LYS A 53 8.56 5.85 1.25
C LYS A 53 8.88 5.24 2.61
N CYS A 54 7.85 4.72 3.26
CA CYS A 54 7.99 3.94 4.49
C CYS A 54 8.55 2.56 4.17
N LEU A 55 9.43 2.05 5.02
CA LEU A 55 9.91 0.68 5.01
C LEU A 55 8.98 -0.18 5.87
N LEU A 56 8.38 -1.20 5.27
CA LEU A 56 7.64 -2.21 6.00
C LEU A 56 8.45 -3.51 5.98
N ILE A 57 8.73 -4.07 7.15
CA ILE A 57 9.45 -5.34 7.29
C ILE A 57 8.46 -6.40 7.74
N ALA A 58 8.26 -7.44 6.93
CA ALA A 58 7.34 -8.52 7.23
C ALA A 58 7.80 -9.35 8.45
N LYS A 59 6.88 -9.64 9.37
CA LYS A 59 7.09 -10.63 10.45
C LYS A 59 6.44 -11.95 10.04
N GLY A 60 7.09 -12.61 9.10
CA GLY A 60 6.55 -13.75 8.36
C GLY A 60 5.85 -13.30 7.08
N ASP A 61 6.10 -14.03 6.00
CA ASP A 61 5.54 -13.82 4.68
C ASP A 61 4.77 -15.05 4.22
N LEU A 62 3.75 -14.82 3.41
CA LEU A 62 2.94 -15.83 2.75
C LEU A 62 3.09 -15.63 1.26
N ASP A 63 3.48 -16.68 0.54
CA ASP A 63 3.37 -16.67 -0.91
C ASP A 63 1.89 -16.56 -1.27
N ASP A 64 1.53 -15.51 -2.00
CA ASP A 64 0.25 -15.49 -2.68
C ASP A 64 0.30 -16.44 -3.89
N TYR A 65 -0.87 -16.88 -4.32
CA TYR A 65 -1.02 -17.78 -5.47
C TYR A 65 -0.66 -17.12 -6.82
N LEU A 66 -0.23 -15.85 -6.81
CA LEU A 66 0.15 -15.04 -7.97
C LEU A 66 1.65 -14.71 -7.99
N GLY A 67 2.43 -15.24 -7.04
CA GLY A 67 3.89 -15.05 -6.97
C GLY A 67 4.35 -13.77 -6.26
N LYS A 68 3.44 -13.05 -5.59
CA LYS A 68 3.80 -11.98 -4.64
C LYS A 68 3.95 -12.55 -3.25
N LYS A 69 4.71 -11.87 -2.40
CA LYS A 69 4.83 -12.22 -0.99
C LYS A 69 3.99 -11.27 -0.15
N GLY A 70 2.83 -11.72 0.31
CA GLY A 70 2.00 -10.97 1.23
C GLY A 70 2.46 -11.13 2.67
N ALA A 71 2.08 -10.21 3.55
CA ALA A 71 2.28 -10.35 4.98
C ALA A 71 1.00 -9.98 5.73
N VAL A 72 0.82 -10.59 6.90
CA VAL A 72 -0.26 -10.25 7.84
C VAL A 72 0.24 -9.26 8.89
N THR A 73 1.53 -9.34 9.23
CA THR A 73 2.18 -8.51 10.26
C THR A 73 3.42 -7.87 9.69
N ALA A 74 3.64 -6.58 9.97
CA ALA A 74 4.86 -5.89 9.60
C ALA A 74 5.26 -4.84 10.65
N GLN A 75 6.57 -4.62 10.80
CA GLN A 75 7.09 -3.44 11.47
C GLN A 75 7.15 -2.28 10.46
N VAL A 76 6.73 -1.08 10.87
CA VAL A 76 6.65 0.09 9.98
C VAL A 76 7.66 1.15 10.41
N TYR A 77 8.52 1.52 9.48
CA TYR A 77 9.50 2.59 9.65
C TYR A 77 9.27 3.69 8.61
N GLY A 78 9.53 4.93 9.00
CA GLY A 78 9.58 6.08 8.10
C GLY A 78 10.80 6.94 8.36
N VAL A 79 10.81 8.09 7.69
CA VAL A 79 11.81 9.14 7.90
C VAL A 79 11.08 10.45 8.18
N ASP A 80 11.53 11.19 9.19
CA ASP A 80 11.02 12.53 9.47
C ASP A 80 11.53 13.56 8.42
N ASN A 81 11.11 14.81 8.55
CA ASN A 81 11.53 15.88 7.64
C ASN A 81 13.02 16.25 7.75
N GLU A 82 13.71 15.78 8.80
CA GLU A 82 15.14 16.02 9.04
C GLU A 82 16.02 14.86 8.53
N GLY A 83 15.41 13.77 8.07
CA GLY A 83 16.14 12.60 7.60
C GLY A 83 16.37 11.53 8.68
N ASN A 84 15.77 11.66 9.87
CA ASN A 84 15.92 10.68 10.94
C ASN A 84 14.91 9.53 10.79
N LEU A 85 15.38 8.32 11.09
CA LEU A 85 14.53 7.12 11.13
C LEU A 85 13.50 7.24 12.26
N VAL A 86 12.24 6.93 11.95
CA VAL A 86 11.15 6.83 12.92
C VAL A 86 10.59 5.42 12.87
N ASP A 87 10.50 4.76 14.04
CA ASP A 87 9.79 3.50 14.22
C ASP A 87 8.34 3.81 14.63
N PHE A 88 7.38 3.52 13.76
CA PHE A 88 5.96 3.76 14.02
C PHE A 88 5.25 2.59 14.70
N GLY A 89 5.96 1.49 14.94
CA GLY A 89 5.42 0.30 15.56
C GLY A 89 5.03 -0.81 14.58
N GLU A 90 4.40 -1.83 15.15
CA GLU A 90 3.93 -3.01 14.44
C GLU A 90 2.46 -2.85 14.04
N VAL A 91 2.13 -3.33 12.84
CA VAL A 91 0.76 -3.55 12.39
C VAL A 91 0.48 -5.03 12.23
N GLN A 92 -0.77 -5.42 12.46
CA GLN A 92 -1.20 -6.80 12.31
C GLN A 92 -2.66 -6.86 11.85
N SER A 93 -2.91 -7.53 10.73
CA SER A 93 -4.24 -7.97 10.30
C SER A 93 -4.61 -9.34 10.89
N ASP A 94 -5.87 -9.77 10.80
CA ASP A 94 -6.31 -11.04 11.39
C ASP A 94 -6.14 -12.26 10.47
N GLY A 95 -4.90 -12.75 10.38
CA GLY A 95 -4.61 -14.03 9.74
C GLY A 95 -4.63 -13.97 8.20
N SER A 96 -4.44 -15.14 7.58
CA SER A 96 -4.04 -15.22 6.16
C SER A 96 -5.10 -14.78 5.15
N GLY A 97 -6.35 -14.57 5.59
CA GLY A 97 -7.43 -14.02 4.75
C GLY A 97 -7.36 -12.51 4.59
N TYR A 98 -6.63 -11.82 5.47
CA TYR A 98 -6.54 -10.36 5.52
C TYR A 98 -5.07 -9.95 5.45
N LEU A 99 -4.49 -9.97 4.25
CA LEU A 99 -3.12 -9.48 4.05
C LEU A 99 -3.07 -7.96 4.17
N LEU A 100 -1.90 -7.42 4.54
CA LEU A 100 -1.64 -5.99 4.54
C LEU A 100 -1.76 -5.45 3.11
N LYS A 101 -2.52 -4.37 2.95
CA LYS A 101 -2.74 -3.70 1.66
C LYS A 101 -2.49 -2.21 1.80
N VAL A 102 -2.36 -1.52 0.67
CA VAL A 102 -2.23 -0.06 0.63
C VAL A 102 -3.33 0.54 -0.23
N GLU A 103 -3.94 1.61 0.27
CA GLU A 103 -4.74 2.56 -0.51
C GLU A 103 -4.08 3.92 -0.31
N THR A 104 -3.05 4.20 -1.13
CA THR A 104 -2.14 5.34 -0.93
C THR A 104 -2.91 6.64 -0.67
N PRO A 105 -2.57 7.39 0.40
CA PRO A 105 -1.40 7.25 1.28
C PRO A 105 -1.62 6.40 2.54
N TYR A 106 -2.61 5.51 2.58
CA TYR A 106 -3.01 4.79 3.79
C TYR A 106 -2.68 3.30 3.76
N LEU A 107 -2.25 2.78 4.90
CA LEU A 107 -2.01 1.36 5.14
C LEU A 107 -3.28 0.69 5.66
N TYR A 108 -3.78 -0.32 4.96
CA TYR A 108 -4.90 -1.13 5.42
C TYR A 108 -4.43 -2.23 6.38
N VAL A 109 -5.07 -2.24 7.54
CA VAL A 109 -5.09 -3.37 8.47
C VAL A 109 -6.54 -3.85 8.56
N CYS A 110 -6.76 -5.15 8.46
CA CYS A 110 -8.10 -5.70 8.38
C CYS A 110 -8.22 -6.98 9.19
N GLY A 111 -9.35 -7.15 9.86
CA GLY A 111 -9.75 -8.38 10.48
C GLY A 111 -11.23 -8.66 10.27
N GLY A 112 -11.70 -9.73 10.93
CA GLY A 112 -13.10 -10.14 10.81
C GLY A 112 -14.08 -9.13 11.42
N HIS A 113 -13.61 -8.28 12.33
CA HIS A 113 -14.45 -7.44 13.19
C HIS A 113 -13.94 -6.01 13.34
N ASP A 114 -12.82 -5.68 12.70
CA ASP A 114 -12.19 -4.36 12.69
C ASP A 114 -11.46 -4.17 11.37
N ILE A 115 -11.40 -2.93 10.91
CA ILE A 115 -10.68 -2.54 9.70
C ILE A 115 -10.27 -1.08 9.82
N ASP A 116 -8.99 -0.80 9.58
CA ASP A 116 -8.41 0.52 9.72
C ASP A 116 -7.56 0.89 8.50
N LEU A 117 -7.67 2.15 8.09
CA LEU A 117 -6.73 2.86 7.23
C LEU A 117 -5.83 3.70 8.13
N LEU A 118 -4.56 3.34 8.18
CA LEU A 118 -3.56 3.96 9.04
C LEU A 118 -2.68 4.94 8.25
N TYR A 119 -2.21 5.99 8.93
CA TYR A 119 -1.18 6.89 8.41
C TYR A 119 -0.10 7.16 9.45
N PRO A 120 1.16 7.38 9.03
CA PRO A 120 2.25 7.73 9.93
C PRO A 120 2.12 9.16 10.46
N ASN A 121 2.21 9.31 11.77
CA ASN A 121 2.32 10.59 12.45
C ASN A 121 3.74 10.74 13.02
N VAL A 122 4.56 11.54 12.33
CA VAL A 122 5.97 11.78 12.70
C VAL A 122 6.14 12.52 14.01
N GLU A 123 5.15 13.33 14.42
CA GLU A 123 5.24 14.11 15.67
C GLU A 123 5.06 13.20 16.90
N THR A 124 4.18 12.20 16.79
CA THR A 124 3.89 11.26 17.87
C THR A 124 4.71 9.97 17.77
N GLY A 125 5.27 9.67 16.60
CA GLY A 125 5.96 8.40 16.33
C GLY A 125 4.98 7.21 16.30
N THR A 126 3.73 7.43 15.88
CA THR A 126 2.69 6.40 15.84
C THR A 126 2.06 6.26 14.45
N LEU A 127 1.41 5.13 14.21
CA LEU A 127 0.40 5.01 13.16
C LEU A 127 -0.97 5.41 13.73
N ASP A 128 -1.57 6.44 13.15
CA ASP A 128 -2.87 6.95 13.57
C ASP A 128 -3.96 6.46 12.61
N VAL A 129 -5.18 6.27 13.11
CA VAL A 129 -6.33 5.85 12.30
C VAL A 129 -6.90 7.06 11.54
N TYR A 130 -6.75 7.04 10.22
CA TYR A 130 -7.42 8.00 9.34
C TYR A 130 -8.90 7.68 9.21
N GLU A 131 -9.23 6.42 8.95
CA GLU A 131 -10.60 5.95 8.79
C GLU A 131 -10.66 4.50 9.22
N GLY A 132 -11.69 4.10 9.96
CA GLY A 132 -11.80 2.73 10.45
C GLY A 132 -13.18 2.38 10.94
N ALA A 133 -13.46 1.11 11.06
CA ALA A 133 -14.72 0.61 11.62
C ALA A 133 -14.47 -0.65 12.43
N ARG A 134 -15.20 -0.81 13.54
CA ARG A 134 -15.07 -2.00 14.39
C ARG A 134 -16.37 -2.38 15.09
N ILE A 135 -16.47 -3.65 15.43
CA ILE A 135 -17.57 -4.25 16.18
C ILE A 135 -17.11 -4.53 17.60
N LYS A 136 -17.88 -4.11 18.59
CA LYS A 136 -17.72 -4.52 19.98
C LYS A 136 -18.84 -5.50 20.33
N PHE A 137 -18.49 -6.77 20.50
CA PHE A 137 -19.44 -7.80 20.87
C PHE A 137 -19.96 -7.61 22.28
N GLY A 138 -21.28 -7.59 22.42
CA GLY A 138 -21.97 -7.55 23.71
C GLY A 138 -22.62 -8.89 24.04
N GLU A 139 -23.08 -9.05 25.28
CA GLU A 139 -23.80 -10.28 25.68
C GLU A 139 -25.22 -10.36 25.08
N THR A 140 -25.80 -9.21 24.69
CA THR A 140 -27.20 -9.12 24.20
C THR A 140 -27.31 -8.33 22.90
N THR A 141 -26.53 -7.25 22.78
CA THR A 141 -26.49 -6.41 21.58
C THR A 141 -25.06 -5.98 21.32
N ASP A 142 -24.66 -6.03 20.05
CA ASP A 142 -23.36 -5.54 19.62
C ASP A 142 -23.41 -4.01 19.43
N THR A 143 -22.24 -3.38 19.50
CA THR A 143 -22.08 -1.94 19.25
C THR A 143 -21.11 -1.73 18.11
N PHE A 144 -21.48 -0.86 17.18
CA PHE A 144 -20.70 -0.57 15.98
C PHE A 144 -20.06 0.80 16.11
N PHE A 145 -18.79 0.90 15.72
CA PHE A 145 -18.03 2.14 15.77
C PHE A 145 -17.47 2.46 14.40
N TYR A 146 -17.42 3.76 14.11
CA TYR A 146 -16.74 4.31 12.95
C TYR A 146 -15.83 5.44 13.38
N THR A 147 -14.60 5.41 12.89
CA THR A 147 -13.55 6.40 13.13
C THR A 147 -13.26 7.14 11.84
N LYS A 148 -13.18 8.47 11.92
CA LYS A 148 -12.69 9.32 10.84
C LYS A 148 -11.87 10.47 11.41
N ASP A 149 -10.70 10.70 10.85
CA ASP A 149 -9.75 11.74 11.26
C ASP A 149 -9.45 11.69 12.77
N GLY A 150 -9.23 10.48 13.31
CA GLY A 150 -8.98 10.23 14.73
C GLY A 150 -10.20 10.36 15.66
N VAL A 151 -11.39 10.65 15.13
CA VAL A 151 -12.62 10.78 15.92
C VAL A 151 -13.50 9.55 15.75
N GLU A 152 -13.63 8.76 16.81
CA GLU A 152 -14.52 7.60 16.86
C GLU A 152 -15.93 8.01 17.32
N LYS A 153 -16.95 7.43 16.69
CA LYS A 153 -18.35 7.54 17.10
C LYS A 153 -19.07 6.20 16.96
N GLU A 154 -20.12 6.03 17.76
CA GLU A 154 -21.06 4.92 17.60
C GLU A 154 -21.94 5.14 16.35
N VAL A 155 -22.23 4.06 15.63
CA VAL A 155 -23.10 4.03 14.45
C VAL A 155 -24.16 2.94 14.59
N GLU A 156 -25.22 3.01 13.78
CA GLU A 156 -26.41 2.15 13.95
C GLU A 156 -26.17 0.68 13.54
N ASP A 157 -25.31 0.45 12.55
CA ASP A 157 -25.07 -0.87 11.96
C ASP A 157 -23.65 -1.00 11.34
N MET A 158 -23.43 -2.11 10.61
CA MET A 158 -22.15 -2.46 9.99
C MET A 158 -21.90 -1.82 8.62
N THR A 159 -22.75 -0.91 8.15
CA THR A 159 -22.63 -0.32 6.80
C THR A 159 -21.24 0.26 6.55
N GLU A 160 -20.65 0.96 7.51
CA GLU A 160 -19.31 1.55 7.35
C GLU A 160 -18.21 0.50 7.30
N PHE A 161 -18.34 -0.59 8.08
CA PHE A 161 -17.41 -1.72 8.01
C PHE A 161 -17.47 -2.40 6.65
N ASP A 162 -18.68 -2.68 6.14
CA ASP A 162 -18.87 -3.32 4.84
C ASP A 162 -18.31 -2.47 3.70
N ASN A 163 -18.51 -1.14 3.75
CA ASN A 163 -17.94 -0.22 2.77
C ASN A 163 -16.40 -0.23 2.78
N LEU A 164 -15.78 -0.27 3.95
CA LEU A 164 -14.32 -0.36 4.09
C LEU A 164 -13.80 -1.71 3.61
N LEU A 165 -14.52 -2.80 3.90
CA LEU A 165 -14.15 -4.14 3.46
C LEU A 165 -14.27 -4.29 1.93
N GLU A 166 -15.27 -3.67 1.30
CA GLU A 166 -15.40 -3.60 -0.16
C GLU A 166 -14.22 -2.83 -0.77
N ARG A 167 -13.84 -1.67 -0.21
CA ARG A 167 -12.65 -0.92 -0.64
C ARG A 167 -11.36 -1.73 -0.48
N TYR A 168 -11.19 -2.41 0.65
CA TYR A 168 -10.07 -3.31 0.88
C TYR A 168 -10.01 -4.43 -0.17
N SER A 169 -11.15 -4.97 -0.57
CA SER A 169 -11.24 -6.07 -1.53
C SER A 169 -10.97 -5.61 -2.96
N ASP A 170 -11.59 -4.51 -3.37
CA ASP A 170 -11.69 -4.11 -4.77
C ASP A 170 -10.67 -3.03 -5.19
N LYS A 171 -10.21 -2.21 -4.25
CA LYS A 171 -9.40 -1.02 -4.54
C LYS A 171 -8.02 -1.04 -3.91
N ALA A 172 -7.88 -1.62 -2.73
CA ALA A 172 -6.60 -1.66 -2.04
C ALA A 172 -5.63 -2.63 -2.74
N GLU A 173 -4.38 -2.20 -2.88
CA GLU A 173 -3.33 -2.96 -3.55
C GLU A 173 -2.59 -3.84 -2.54
N LEU A 174 -2.36 -5.11 -2.89
CA LEU A 174 -1.52 -6.01 -2.08
C LEU A 174 -0.09 -5.46 -2.00
N ILE A 175 0.42 -5.31 -0.78
CA ILE A 175 1.81 -4.97 -0.52
C ILE A 175 2.65 -6.22 -0.79
N ASP A 176 3.61 -6.09 -1.71
CA ASP A 176 4.51 -7.16 -2.11
C ASP A 176 5.85 -7.05 -1.36
N PHE A 177 6.06 -7.96 -0.42
CA PHE A 177 7.28 -8.12 0.37
C PHE A 177 8.34 -8.97 -0.36
N GLY A 178 8.22 -9.12 -1.69
CA GLY A 178 9.14 -9.87 -2.54
C GLY A 178 10.57 -9.32 -2.60
N SER A 179 10.83 -8.13 -2.04
CA SER A 179 12.16 -7.54 -2.01
C SER A 179 12.97 -8.10 -0.84
N ASN A 180 14.14 -8.64 -1.14
CA ASN A 180 15.13 -9.07 -0.14
C ASN A 180 16.45 -8.35 -0.41
N LYS A 181 17.13 -7.91 0.66
CA LYS A 181 18.52 -7.42 0.61
C LYS A 181 19.50 -8.59 0.55
#